data_AF-A0A6A5QGQ2-F1
#
_entry.id   AF-A0A6A5QGQ2-F1
#
_cell.length_a   1.000
_cell.length_b   1.000
_cell.length_c   1.000
_cell.angle_alpha   90.00
_cell.angle_beta   90.00
_cell.angle_gamma   90.00
#
_symmetry.space_group_name_H-M   'P 1'
#
loop_
_entity.id
_entity.type
_entity.pdbx_description
1 polymer ?
#
loop_
_entity_poly.entity_id
_entity_poly.type
_entity_poly.pdbx_seq_one_letter_code
_entity_poly.pdbx_strand_id
1 'polypeptide(L)'
;MHAHIAKLTSSTARRVLSGFPNSRLWTCVSCQALRPRNRSISTQPASEKPYYITTPIFYVNAAPHVGHLYTMVLSDIIKRWHSLKGKNALLLTGTDEHGLKVQRASEQAGVDPKTFCDKGAEIFKVCYVQ
;
A
#
# COMPACT_ATOMS: atom_id res chain seq x y z
N MET A 1 30.90 42.91 11.81
CA MET A 1 32.02 41.96 11.73
C MET A 1 32.35 41.77 10.25
N HIS A 2 33.60 42.01 9.89
CA HIS A 2 34.09 42.22 8.53
C HIS A 2 33.88 41.00 7.60
N ALA A 3 33.47 41.28 6.35
CA ALA A 3 33.61 40.39 5.20
C ALA A 3 34.74 40.92 4.30
N HIS A 4 35.55 40.04 3.69
CA HIS A 4 36.26 40.15 2.40
C HIS A 4 37.24 38.96 2.27
N ILE A 5 36.98 37.97 1.40
CA ILE A 5 37.49 37.76 0.02
C ILE A 5 39.02 37.53 -0.08
N ALA A 6 39.41 36.33 -0.53
CA ALA A 6 40.28 36.04 -1.70
C ALA A 6 40.89 34.62 -1.58
N LYS A 7 40.51 33.68 -2.46
CA LYS A 7 41.28 33.14 -3.60
C LYS A 7 42.63 32.53 -3.22
N LEU A 8 42.85 31.27 -3.63
CA LEU A 8 43.85 30.94 -4.64
C LEU A 8 43.64 29.51 -5.16
N THR A 9 43.51 29.45 -6.48
CA THR A 9 43.72 28.29 -7.34
C THR A 9 45.20 27.89 -7.34
N SER A 10 45.53 26.60 -7.34
CA SER A 10 46.21 25.98 -8.47
C SER A 10 46.37 24.48 -8.28
N SER A 11 46.18 23.79 -9.40
CA SER A 11 46.47 22.40 -9.66
C SER A 11 47.97 22.11 -9.58
N THR A 12 48.39 21.13 -8.78
CA THR A 12 49.67 20.45 -9.01
C THR A 12 49.60 18.97 -8.66
N ALA A 13 49.93 18.15 -9.67
CA ALA A 13 50.48 16.81 -9.61
C ALA A 13 49.62 15.64 -9.09
N ARG A 14 49.06 14.96 -10.09
CA ARG A 14 48.69 13.54 -10.15
C ARG A 14 49.82 12.64 -9.59
N ARG A 15 49.52 11.80 -8.59
CA ARG A 15 50.22 10.52 -8.38
C ARG A 15 49.19 9.41 -8.30
N VAL A 16 49.09 8.67 -9.39
CA VAL A 16 48.43 7.37 -9.46
C VAL A 16 49.28 6.37 -8.66
N LEU A 17 48.66 5.23 -8.31
CA LEU A 17 49.11 4.07 -7.54
C LEU A 17 48.69 4.20 -6.07
N SER A 18 47.87 3.32 -5.49
CA SER A 18 47.56 1.92 -5.84
C SER A 18 46.37 1.43 -5.00
N GLY A 19 45.55 0.55 -5.60
CA GLY A 19 44.72 -0.48 -4.94
C GLY A 19 43.95 -0.13 -3.67
N PHE A 20 42.63 0.08 -3.80
CA PHE A 20 41.71 -0.10 -2.68
C PHE A 20 41.70 -1.58 -2.26
N PRO A 21 42.10 -1.94 -1.03
CA PRO A 21 41.89 -3.31 -0.56
C PRO A 21 40.39 -3.51 -0.31
N ASN A 22 39.86 -4.45 -1.09
CA ASN A 22 38.51 -4.97 -1.12
C ASN A 22 37.97 -5.23 0.30
N SER A 23 36.77 -4.74 0.60
CA SER A 23 36.04 -4.87 1.88
C SER A 23 35.54 -6.30 2.14
N ARG A 24 36.45 -7.29 2.23
CA ARG A 24 36.12 -8.71 2.44
C ARG A 24 37.10 -9.46 3.35
N LEU A 25 37.56 -8.83 4.43
CA LEU A 25 38.53 -9.44 5.36
C LEU A 25 37.90 -10.31 6.47
N TRP A 26 36.58 -10.48 6.53
CA TRP A 26 35.90 -11.25 7.60
C TRP A 26 35.25 -12.57 7.16
N THR A 27 35.37 -12.96 5.89
CA THR A 27 34.80 -14.23 5.42
C THR A 27 35.87 -15.29 5.23
N CYS A 28 35.76 -16.37 6.00
CA CYS A 28 36.60 -17.57 5.89
C CYS A 28 36.49 -18.21 4.48
N VAL A 29 37.63 -18.68 3.96
CA VAL A 29 37.76 -19.30 2.62
C VAL A 29 36.89 -20.55 2.48
N SER A 30 36.77 -21.37 3.52
CA SER A 30 35.90 -22.55 3.51
C SER A 30 34.41 -22.19 3.48
N CYS A 31 34.02 -21.04 4.04
CA CYS A 31 32.66 -20.52 3.99
C CYS A 31 32.30 -19.90 2.62
N GLN A 32 33.30 -19.52 1.80
CA GLN A 32 33.08 -19.11 0.41
C GLN A 32 32.80 -20.30 -0.51
N ALA A 33 33.41 -21.46 -0.25
CA ALA A 33 33.22 -22.68 -1.04
C ALA A 33 31.84 -23.34 -0.85
N LEU A 34 31.19 -23.10 0.30
CA LEU A 34 29.85 -23.60 0.62
C LEU A 34 28.71 -22.66 0.20
N ARG A 35 29.00 -21.57 -0.52
CA ARG A 35 27.93 -20.72 -1.04
C ARG A 35 27.18 -21.49 -2.13
N PRO A 36 25.87 -21.74 -1.98
CA PRO A 36 25.08 -22.25 -3.10
C PRO A 36 25.20 -21.25 -4.25
N ARG A 37 25.84 -21.70 -5.33
CA ARG A 37 25.88 -20.99 -6.61
C ARG A 37 24.42 -20.79 -7.06
N ASN A 38 24.02 -19.53 -7.18
CA ASN A 38 22.71 -19.10 -7.66
C ASN A 38 21.51 -19.76 -6.96
N ARG A 39 21.09 -19.19 -5.82
CA ARG A 39 19.64 -19.09 -5.58
C ARG A 39 19.07 -18.07 -6.56
N SER A 40 18.98 -18.42 -7.84
CA SER A 40 17.94 -17.83 -8.67
C SER A 40 16.64 -18.42 -8.13
N ILE A 41 16.03 -17.74 -7.16
CA ILE A 41 14.58 -17.79 -7.06
C ILE A 41 14.12 -17.25 -8.41
N SER A 42 13.86 -18.17 -9.34
CA SER A 42 13.06 -17.87 -10.51
C SER A 42 11.67 -17.65 -9.93
N THR A 43 11.40 -16.45 -9.42
CA THR A 43 10.05 -15.91 -9.55
C THR A 43 9.86 -15.82 -11.05
N GLN A 44 9.34 -16.91 -11.64
CA GLN A 44 8.64 -16.82 -12.90
C GLN A 44 7.77 -15.57 -12.79
N PRO A 45 7.82 -14.61 -13.73
CA PRO A 45 6.90 -13.50 -13.68
C PRO A 45 5.50 -14.12 -13.73
N ALA A 46 4.84 -14.14 -12.58
CA ALA A 46 3.47 -14.59 -12.48
C ALA A 46 2.65 -13.79 -13.50
N SER A 47 1.55 -14.37 -13.97
CA SER A 47 0.50 -13.64 -14.71
C SER A 47 0.35 -12.23 -14.15
N GLU A 48 0.26 -11.22 -15.02
CA GLU A 48 0.24 -9.81 -14.64
C GLU A 48 -0.63 -9.59 -13.37
N LYS A 49 -0.06 -8.99 -12.32
CA LYS A 49 -0.76 -8.84 -11.04
C LYS A 49 -2.07 -8.07 -11.27
N PRO A 50 -3.20 -8.55 -10.73
CA PRO A 50 -4.46 -7.82 -10.85
C PRO A 50 -4.35 -6.46 -10.17
N TYR A 51 -5.08 -5.49 -10.71
CA TYR A 51 -5.15 -4.13 -10.22
C TYR A 51 -6.18 -4.06 -9.09
N TYR A 52 -5.70 -3.94 -7.85
CA TYR A 52 -6.55 -3.90 -6.66
C TYR A 52 -6.90 -2.46 -6.28
N ILE A 53 -8.18 -2.20 -6.11
CA ILE A 53 -8.74 -0.94 -5.63
C ILE A 53 -9.49 -1.24 -4.35
N THR A 54 -9.26 -0.43 -3.32
CA THR A 54 -10.00 -0.53 -2.07
C THR A 54 -10.69 0.79 -1.78
N THR A 55 -11.85 0.72 -1.14
CA THR A 55 -12.44 1.89 -0.49
C THR A 55 -12.14 1.83 1.01
N PRO A 56 -12.30 2.95 1.73
CA PRO A 56 -12.49 2.88 3.17
C PRO A 56 -13.64 1.93 3.49
N ILE A 57 -13.55 1.26 4.64
CA ILE A 57 -14.68 0.54 5.24
C ILE A 57 -15.59 1.55 5.94
N PHE A 58 -16.88 1.54 5.62
CA PHE A 58 -17.81 2.56 6.09
C PHE A 58 -18.48 2.15 7.40
N TYR A 59 -18.54 3.04 8.38
CA TYR A 59 -19.23 2.77 9.64
C TYR A 59 -20.74 2.59 9.43
N VAL A 60 -21.31 1.54 10.03
CA VAL A 60 -22.74 1.20 9.93
C VAL A 60 -23.65 1.99 10.87
N ASN A 61 -23.11 2.96 11.60
CA ASN A 61 -23.87 3.71 12.59
C ASN A 61 -24.89 4.70 11.99
N ALA A 62 -24.83 4.95 10.68
CA ALA A 62 -25.73 5.86 9.96
C ALA A 62 -25.94 5.38 8.52
N ALA A 63 -27.02 5.87 7.89
CA ALA A 63 -27.32 5.55 6.50
C ALA A 63 -26.24 6.12 5.54
N PRO A 64 -26.02 5.48 4.38
CA PRO A 64 -25.08 6.00 3.40
C PRO A 64 -25.46 7.41 2.91
N HIS A 65 -24.46 8.28 2.71
CA HIS A 65 -24.66 9.66 2.27
C HIS A 65 -23.72 10.01 1.10
N VAL A 66 -23.82 11.23 0.57
CA VAL A 66 -23.05 11.70 -0.61
C VAL A 66 -21.53 11.50 -0.48
N GLY A 67 -20.98 11.66 0.73
CA GLY A 67 -19.57 11.35 0.99
C GLY A 67 -19.17 9.90 0.72
N HIS A 68 -20.00 8.92 1.12
CA HIS A 68 -19.76 7.51 0.82
C HIS A 68 -19.90 7.24 -0.69
N LEU A 69 -20.94 7.83 -1.30
CA LEU A 69 -21.19 7.71 -2.74
C LEU A 69 -20.01 8.23 -3.57
N TYR A 70 -19.43 9.37 -3.19
CA TYR A 70 -18.29 9.97 -3.89
C TYR A 70 -17.12 8.99 -4.01
N THR A 71 -16.73 8.37 -2.89
CA THR A 71 -15.64 7.40 -2.88
C THR A 71 -16.00 6.14 -3.67
N MET A 72 -17.24 5.65 -3.55
CA MET A 72 -17.69 4.47 -4.31
C MET A 72 -17.68 4.70 -5.82
N VAL A 73 -18.22 5.82 -6.29
CA VAL A 73 -18.26 6.17 -7.71
C VAL A 73 -16.85 6.34 -8.28
N LEU A 74 -15.98 7.04 -7.55
CA LEU A 74 -14.60 7.22 -7.99
C LEU A 74 -13.87 5.87 -8.15
N SER A 75 -14.00 4.99 -7.16
CA SER A 75 -13.38 3.67 -7.20
C SER A 75 -13.96 2.76 -8.29
N ASP A 76 -15.27 2.84 -8.57
CA ASP A 76 -15.90 2.12 -9.69
C ASP A 76 -15.41 2.63 -11.04
N ILE A 77 -15.31 3.95 -11.23
CA ILE A 77 -14.75 4.55 -12.46
C ILE A 77 -13.32 4.05 -12.71
N ILE A 78 -12.47 4.04 -11.67
CA ILE A 78 -11.10 3.56 -11.78
C ILE A 78 -11.08 2.06 -12.12
N LYS A 79 -11.92 1.25 -11.47
CA LYS A 79 -12.03 -0.19 -11.76
C LYS A 79 -12.41 -0.42 -13.22
N ARG A 80 -13.46 0.24 -13.71
CA ARG A 80 -13.92 0.13 -15.11
C ARG A 80 -12.87 0.60 -16.10
N TRP A 81 -12.16 1.70 -15.81
CA TRP A 81 -11.07 2.19 -16.65
C TRP A 81 -9.95 1.17 -16.80
N HIS A 82 -9.54 0.53 -15.71
CA HIS A 82 -8.51 -0.50 -15.75
C HIS A 82 -9.00 -1.78 -16.43
N SER A 83 -10.26 -2.16 -16.26
CA SER A 83 -10.89 -3.27 -17.01
C SER A 83 -10.91 -3.00 -18.52
N LEU A 84 -11.25 -1.78 -18.94
CA LEU A 84 -11.24 -1.38 -20.36
C LEU A 84 -9.83 -1.40 -20.98
N LYS A 85 -8.79 -1.21 -20.17
CA LYS A 85 -7.39 -1.37 -20.57
C LYS A 85 -6.91 -2.83 -20.67
N GLY A 86 -7.81 -3.80 -20.48
CA GLY A 86 -7.49 -5.22 -20.52
C GLY A 86 -6.81 -5.73 -19.25
N LYS A 87 -6.80 -4.95 -18.16
CA LYS A 87 -6.25 -5.40 -16.87
C LYS A 87 -7.34 -6.10 -16.05
N ASN A 88 -6.97 -7.16 -15.36
CA ASN A 88 -7.81 -7.75 -14.33
C ASN A 88 -7.90 -6.78 -13.14
N ALA A 89 -9.02 -6.07 -12.99
CA ALA A 89 -9.22 -5.06 -11.95
C ALA A 89 -10.26 -5.52 -10.91
N LEU A 90 -9.88 -5.46 -9.64
CA LEU A 90 -10.67 -5.92 -8.50
C LEU A 90 -10.95 -4.73 -7.58
N LEU A 91 -12.22 -4.54 -7.22
CA LEU A 91 -12.67 -3.52 -6.27
C LEU A 91 -13.15 -4.20 -5.00
N LEU A 92 -12.57 -3.84 -3.85
CA LEU A 92 -12.96 -4.30 -2.53
C LEU A 92 -13.50 -3.12 -1.71
N THR A 93 -14.67 -3.31 -1.13
CA THR A 93 -15.35 -2.36 -0.25
C THR A 93 -15.95 -3.13 0.93
N GLY A 94 -16.43 -2.42 1.94
CA GLY A 94 -17.05 -3.05 3.10
C GLY A 94 -17.52 -2.07 4.16
N THR A 95 -17.96 -2.63 5.27
CA THR A 95 -18.49 -1.93 6.43
C THR A 95 -17.60 -2.16 7.66
N ASP A 96 -17.49 -1.14 8.51
CA ASP A 96 -16.90 -1.25 9.84
C ASP A 96 -18.01 -1.38 10.88
N GLU A 97 -18.07 -2.55 11.49
CA GLU A 97 -19.16 -3.02 12.35
C GLU A 97 -18.76 -3.11 13.82
N HIS A 98 -17.50 -2.81 14.15
CA HIS A 98 -16.98 -2.98 15.50
C HIS A 98 -16.85 -1.63 16.23
N GLY A 99 -16.72 -1.72 17.56
CA GLY A 99 -16.40 -0.59 18.42
C GLY A 99 -17.59 -0.03 19.20
N LEU A 100 -17.27 0.72 20.25
CA LEU A 100 -18.24 1.22 21.23
C LEU A 100 -19.29 2.16 20.62
N LYS A 101 -18.96 2.84 19.51
CA LYS A 101 -19.89 3.73 18.81
C LYS A 101 -21.04 2.95 18.17
N VAL A 102 -20.75 1.78 17.58
CA VAL A 102 -21.77 0.91 16.98
C VAL A 102 -22.63 0.29 18.07
N GLN A 103 -22.01 -0.19 19.16
CA GLN A 103 -22.74 -0.72 20.32
C GLN A 103 -23.70 0.31 20.94
N ARG A 104 -23.25 1.56 21.16
CA ARG A 104 -24.12 2.61 21.69
C ARG A 104 -25.27 2.95 20.73
N ALA A 105 -25.01 2.93 19.42
CA ALA A 105 -26.05 3.17 18.42
C ALA A 105 -27.09 2.05 18.39
N SER A 106 -26.68 0.78 18.54
CA SER A 106 -27.60 -0.35 18.61
C SER A 106 -28.43 -0.34 19.90
N GLU A 107 -27.81 -0.01 21.03
CA GLU A 107 -28.50 0.18 22.32
C GLU A 107 -29.55 1.30 22.25
N GLN A 108 -29.21 2.44 21.63
CA GLN A 108 -30.14 3.55 21.40
C GLN A 108 -31.30 3.16 20.47
N ALA A 109 -31.04 2.28 19.49
CA ALA A 109 -32.06 1.74 18.60
C ALA A 109 -32.89 0.60 19.24
N GLY A 110 -32.48 0.09 20.42
CA GLY A 110 -33.13 -1.06 21.06
C GLY A 110 -32.97 -2.38 20.29
N VAL A 111 -31.90 -2.52 19.50
CA VAL A 111 -31.64 -3.68 18.64
C VAL A 111 -30.33 -4.34 19.06
N ASP A 112 -30.27 -5.67 18.95
CA ASP A 112 -29.03 -6.43 19.10
C ASP A 112 -27.92 -5.90 18.13
N PRO A 113 -26.66 -5.72 18.59
CA PRO A 113 -25.58 -5.18 17.77
C PRO A 113 -25.38 -5.91 16.44
N LYS A 114 -25.45 -7.25 16.45
CA LYS A 114 -25.27 -8.04 15.22
C LYS A 114 -26.38 -7.73 14.22
N THR A 115 -27.62 -7.73 14.69
CA THR A 115 -28.78 -7.42 13.85
C THR A 115 -28.74 -5.99 13.32
N PHE A 116 -28.22 -5.04 14.12
CA PHE A 116 -28.01 -3.66 13.70
C PHE A 116 -26.99 -3.57 12.57
N CYS A 117 -25.84 -4.23 12.72
CA CYS A 117 -24.79 -4.29 11.71
C CYS A 117 -25.25 -4.98 10.42
N ASP A 118 -25.94 -6.12 10.52
CA ASP A 118 -26.46 -6.87 9.36
C ASP A 118 -27.38 -5.98 8.50
N LYS A 119 -28.28 -5.22 9.14
CA LYS A 119 -29.16 -4.25 8.45
C LYS A 119 -28.37 -3.13 7.80
N GLY A 120 -27.40 -2.56 8.51
CA GLY A 120 -26.54 -1.51 7.97
C GLY A 120 -25.77 -1.98 6.74
N ALA A 121 -25.12 -3.14 6.82
CA ALA A 121 -24.39 -3.76 5.73
C ALA A 121 -25.29 -4.01 4.50
N GLU A 122 -26.52 -4.45 4.71
CA GLU A 122 -27.47 -4.68 3.61
C GLU A 122 -27.84 -3.39 2.88
N ILE A 123 -28.04 -2.28 3.62
CA ILE A 123 -28.29 -0.97 3.00
C ILE A 123 -27.11 -0.54 2.12
N PHE A 124 -25.87 -0.72 2.60
CA PHE A 124 -24.67 -0.40 1.81
C PHE A 124 -24.56 -1.29 0.57
N LYS A 125 -24.89 -2.58 0.65
CA LYS A 125 -24.90 -3.47 -0.52
C LYS A 125 -25.91 -3.02 -1.55
N VAL A 126 -27.16 -2.79 -1.16
CA VAL A 126 -28.22 -2.35 -2.08
C VAL A 126 -27.86 -1.02 -2.76
N CYS A 127 -27.21 -0.09 -2.05
CA CYS A 127 -26.83 1.19 -2.64
C CYS A 127 -25.66 1.11 -3.63
N TYR A 128 -24.73 0.16 -3.49
CA TYR A 128 -23.43 0.25 -4.18
C TYR A 128 -22.95 -1.03 -4.87
N VAL A 129 -23.52 -2.18 -4.53
CA VAL A 129 -23.13 -3.49 -5.07
C VAL A 129 -24.32 -4.03 -5.87
N GLN A 130 -24.28 -3.82 -7.19
CA GLN A 130 -25.18 -4.46 -8.15
C GLN A 130 -24.54 -5.69 -8.76
#